data_AF-A0A819VHQ7-F1
#
_entry.id   AF-A0A819VHQ7-F1
#
_cell.length_a   1.000
_cell.length_b   1.000
_cell.length_c   1.000
_cell.angle_alpha   90.00
_cell.angle_beta   90.00
_cell.angle_gamma   90.00
#
_symmetry.space_group_name_H-M   'P 1'
#
loop_
_entity.id
_entity.type
_entity.pdbx_description
1 polymer ?
#
loop_
_entity_poly.entity_id
_entity_poly.type
_entity_poly.pdbx_seq_one_letter_code
_entity_poly.pdbx_strand_id
1 'polypeptide(L)'
;LENLNELSPLMLSSCVMLYIDEQIWTWKDLILSNFSNQLNNYDINQELQKILIEYISKIESYDIKDKSTINISFISKISMTITLLKNYLKNDKCSFIDLRPLVEFTLLWSFITHIHLDYRKQFENWWRNNFHHIPNDKSITDWMYDIDYHQFVLWSDTIPAFNPLSHQGIPNNIFVHTAYTMALSHL
;
A
#
# COMPACT_ATOMS: atom_id res chain seq x y z
N LEU A 1 -23.75 4.08 9.87
CA LEU A 1 -24.53 2.98 10.48
C LEU A 1 -24.11 1.69 9.80
N GLU A 2 -22.90 1.21 10.08
CA GLU A 2 -22.39 -0.05 9.50
C GLU A 2 -22.89 -1.29 10.27
N ASN A 3 -23.43 -1.07 11.48
CA ASN A 3 -23.88 -2.14 12.34
C ASN A 3 -25.32 -1.86 12.80
N LEU A 4 -26.26 -2.72 12.38
CA LEU A 4 -27.68 -2.64 12.74
C LEU A 4 -28.02 -3.48 13.98
N ASN A 5 -27.03 -4.15 14.58
CA ASN A 5 -27.23 -5.05 15.72
C ASN A 5 -27.73 -4.35 16.98
N GLU A 6 -27.63 -3.01 17.04
CA GLU A 6 -28.08 -2.21 18.18
C GLU A 6 -29.53 -1.70 18.03
N LEU A 7 -30.18 -1.93 16.88
CA LEU A 7 -31.55 -1.49 16.64
C LEU A 7 -32.56 -2.56 17.04
N SER A 8 -33.71 -2.12 17.56
CA SER A 8 -34.76 -3.07 17.93
C SER A 8 -35.41 -3.70 16.68
N PRO A 9 -35.79 -4.98 16.73
CA PRO A 9 -36.42 -5.67 15.60
C PRO A 9 -37.68 -4.98 15.07
N LEU A 10 -38.39 -4.24 15.94
CA LEU A 10 -39.59 -3.49 15.59
C LEU A 10 -39.26 -2.31 14.65
N MET A 11 -38.15 -1.60 14.89
CA MET A 11 -37.70 -0.50 14.02
C MET A 11 -37.20 -1.01 12.68
N LEU A 12 -36.59 -2.19 12.68
CA LEU A 12 -36.12 -2.89 11.49
C LEU A 12 -37.30 -3.39 10.63
N SER A 13 -38.43 -3.79 11.24
CA SER A 13 -39.60 -4.31 10.53
C SER A 13 -40.30 -3.30 9.61
N SER A 14 -40.14 -2.00 9.87
CA SER A 14 -40.70 -0.91 9.06
C SER A 14 -39.84 -0.52 7.84
N CYS A 15 -38.68 -1.16 7.66
CA CYS A 15 -37.74 -0.84 6.58
C CYS A 15 -37.52 -2.05 5.66
N VAL A 16 -37.33 -1.78 4.36
CA VAL A 16 -36.80 -2.79 3.43
C VAL A 16 -35.31 -2.93 3.68
N MET A 17 -34.88 -4.07 4.24
CA MET A 17 -33.47 -4.40 4.41
C MET A 17 -32.99 -5.22 3.22
N LEU A 18 -32.03 -4.67 2.49
CA LEU A 18 -31.26 -5.40 1.50
C LEU A 18 -29.98 -5.87 2.17
N TYR A 19 -29.87 -7.18 2.40
CA TYR A 19 -28.63 -7.80 2.82
C TYR A 19 -27.75 -7.98 1.58
N ILE A 20 -26.61 -7.29 1.57
CA ILE A 20 -25.58 -7.49 0.56
C ILE A 20 -24.54 -8.39 1.22
N ASP A 21 -24.39 -9.60 0.70
CA ASP A 21 -23.38 -10.53 1.17
C ASP A 21 -21.98 -10.00 0.83
N GLU A 22 -21.10 -9.93 1.83
CA GLU A 22 -19.71 -9.49 1.68
C GLU A 22 -18.92 -10.40 0.73
N GLN A 23 -19.38 -11.63 0.49
CA GLN A 23 -18.78 -12.55 -0.49
C GLN A 23 -19.10 -12.21 -1.94
N ILE A 24 -20.01 -11.26 -2.21
CA ILE A 24 -20.38 -10.91 -3.58
C ILE A 24 -19.22 -10.22 -4.31
N TRP A 25 -18.39 -9.45 -3.60
CA TRP A 25 -17.26 -8.72 -4.18
C TRP A 25 -15.93 -9.22 -3.64
N THR A 26 -15.15 -9.85 -4.51
CA THR A 26 -13.79 -10.26 -4.18
C THR A 26 -12.80 -9.11 -4.41
N TRP A 27 -11.62 -9.24 -3.81
CA TRP A 27 -10.54 -8.29 -4.08
C TRP A 27 -10.10 -8.29 -5.56
N LYS A 28 -10.34 -9.39 -6.29
CA LYS A 28 -10.10 -9.45 -7.74
C LYS A 28 -11.05 -8.53 -8.50
N ASP A 29 -12.33 -8.50 -8.10
CA ASP A 29 -13.33 -7.60 -8.69
C ASP A 29 -12.97 -6.13 -8.44
N LEU A 30 -12.38 -5.83 -7.28
CA LEU A 30 -11.85 -4.50 -6.98
C LEU A 30 -10.73 -4.11 -7.97
N ILE A 31 -9.78 -5.00 -8.25
CA ILE A 31 -8.71 -4.73 -9.23
C ILE A 31 -9.31 -4.54 -10.63
N LEU A 32 -10.16 -5.47 -11.07
CA LEU A 32 -10.76 -5.43 -12.40
C LEU A 32 -11.53 -4.13 -12.62
N SER A 33 -12.41 -3.75 -11.69
CA SER A 33 -13.23 -2.52 -11.79
C SER A 33 -12.39 -1.23 -11.79
N ASN A 34 -11.24 -1.22 -11.11
CA ASN A 34 -10.40 -0.03 -11.01
C ASN A 34 -9.54 0.23 -12.25
N PHE A 35 -9.29 -0.79 -13.07
CA PHE A 35 -8.42 -0.71 -14.25
C PHE A 35 -9.12 -1.08 -15.57
N SER A 36 -10.41 -1.48 -15.57
CA SER A 36 -11.15 -1.84 -16.79
C SER A 36 -11.56 -0.65 -17.67
N ASN A 37 -11.70 0.55 -17.11
CA ASN A 37 -12.39 1.68 -17.76
C ASN A 37 -11.49 2.81 -18.26
N GLN A 38 -10.16 2.68 -18.19
CA GLN A 38 -9.26 3.76 -18.60
C GLN A 38 -8.81 3.59 -20.06
N LEU A 39 -9.50 4.31 -20.95
CA LEU A 39 -9.32 4.29 -22.42
C LEU A 39 -7.90 4.63 -22.89
N ASN A 40 -7.12 5.35 -22.08
CA ASN A 40 -5.85 5.92 -22.54
C ASN A 40 -4.64 5.00 -22.41
N ASN A 41 -4.74 3.82 -21.78
CA ASN A 41 -3.61 2.93 -21.50
C ASN A 41 -4.07 1.47 -21.33
N TYR A 42 -4.83 0.93 -22.29
CA TYR A 42 -5.46 -0.40 -22.17
C TYR A 42 -4.44 -1.52 -21.90
N ASP A 43 -3.33 -1.56 -22.64
CA ASP A 43 -2.32 -2.62 -22.51
C ASP A 43 -1.62 -2.58 -21.14
N ILE A 44 -1.24 -1.39 -20.69
CA ILE A 44 -0.65 -1.14 -19.35
C ILE A 44 -1.62 -1.59 -18.26
N ASN A 45 -2.91 -1.25 -18.39
CA ASN A 45 -3.91 -1.63 -17.40
C ASN A 45 -4.12 -3.15 -17.35
N GLN A 46 -4.10 -3.83 -18.49
CA GLN A 46 -4.17 -5.30 -18.51
C GLN A 46 -2.94 -5.95 -17.86
N GLU A 47 -1.75 -5.43 -18.14
CA GLU A 47 -0.51 -5.94 -17.55
C GLU A 47 -0.49 -5.70 -16.03
N LEU A 48 -0.85 -4.49 -15.59
CA LEU A 48 -0.96 -4.14 -14.18
C LEU A 48 -1.96 -5.05 -13.45
N GLN A 49 -3.11 -5.33 -14.04
CA GLN A 49 -4.09 -6.26 -13.47
C GLN A 49 -3.49 -7.66 -13.28
N LYS A 50 -2.76 -8.18 -14.28
CA LYS A 50 -2.09 -9.48 -14.18
C LYS A 50 -1.06 -9.51 -13.05
N ILE A 51 -0.20 -8.50 -12.96
CA ILE A 51 0.84 -8.39 -11.91
C ILE A 51 0.17 -8.30 -10.53
N LEU A 52 -0.84 -7.43 -10.37
CA LEU A 52 -1.55 -7.25 -9.12
C LEU A 52 -2.23 -8.55 -8.66
N ILE A 53 -2.91 -9.26 -9.55
CA ILE A 53 -3.54 -10.54 -9.21
C ILE A 53 -2.49 -11.56 -8.79
N GLU A 54 -1.39 -11.69 -9.53
CA GLU A 54 -0.28 -12.59 -9.19
C GLU A 54 0.28 -12.27 -7.78
N TYR A 55 0.60 -11.00 -7.52
CA TYR A 55 1.30 -10.59 -6.31
C TYR A 55 0.39 -10.61 -5.08
N ILE A 56 -0.86 -10.15 -5.22
CA ILE A 56 -1.83 -10.17 -4.13
C ILE A 56 -2.21 -11.60 -3.77
N SER A 57 -2.33 -12.52 -4.74
CA SER A 57 -2.54 -13.94 -4.43
C SER A 57 -1.37 -14.55 -3.63
N LYS A 58 -0.12 -14.14 -3.87
CA LYS A 58 1.01 -14.55 -3.03
C LYS A 58 0.86 -13.99 -1.61
N ILE A 59 0.50 -12.72 -1.47
CA ILE A 59 0.32 -12.07 -0.16
C ILE A 59 -0.87 -12.67 0.61
N GLU A 60 -1.96 -13.02 -0.06
CA GLU A 60 -3.12 -13.69 0.53
C GLU A 60 -2.76 -15.05 1.15
N SER A 61 -1.77 -15.74 0.57
CA SER A 61 -1.24 -16.99 1.13
C SER A 61 -0.42 -16.79 2.41
N TYR A 62 0.01 -15.56 2.70
CA TYR A 62 0.68 -15.21 3.94
C TYR A 62 -0.37 -14.79 4.98
N ASP A 63 -0.37 -15.47 6.12
CA ASP A 63 -1.32 -15.19 7.20
C ASP A 63 -0.95 -13.89 7.94
N ILE A 64 -1.48 -12.77 7.44
CA ILE A 64 -1.25 -11.40 7.97
C ILE A 64 -2.25 -11.04 9.06
N LYS A 65 -3.44 -11.68 9.08
CA LYS A 65 -4.57 -11.25 9.92
C LYS A 65 -4.23 -11.34 11.41
N ASP A 66 -3.53 -12.39 11.81
CA ASP A 66 -3.13 -12.60 13.21
C ASP A 66 -1.91 -11.78 13.63
N LYS A 67 -1.26 -11.09 12.67
CA LYS A 67 0.01 -10.37 12.86
C LYS A 67 -0.12 -8.86 12.75
N SER A 68 -1.33 -8.34 12.54
CA SER A 68 -1.57 -6.90 12.39
C SER A 68 -1.84 -6.19 13.71
N THR A 69 -1.28 -4.99 13.86
CA THR A 69 -1.47 -4.13 15.04
C THR A 69 -2.90 -3.60 15.17
N ILE A 70 -3.55 -3.38 14.02
CA ILE A 70 -4.92 -2.89 13.91
C ILE A 70 -5.67 -3.84 12.99
N ASN A 71 -6.93 -4.15 13.34
CA ASN A 71 -7.80 -4.96 12.50
C ASN A 71 -8.23 -4.17 11.24
N ILE A 72 -7.40 -4.25 10.21
CA ILE A 72 -7.63 -3.62 8.90
C ILE A 72 -7.94 -4.74 7.91
N SER A 73 -9.09 -4.62 7.24
CA SER A 73 -9.53 -5.61 6.26
C SER A 73 -8.51 -5.77 5.14
N PHE A 74 -8.40 -6.98 4.59
CA PHE A 74 -7.52 -7.26 3.45
C PHE A 74 -7.88 -6.39 2.23
N ILE A 75 -9.17 -6.15 2.01
CA ILE A 75 -9.70 -5.28 0.96
C ILE A 75 -9.23 -3.83 1.16
N SER A 76 -9.20 -3.32 2.39
CA SER A 76 -8.71 -1.97 2.68
C SER A 76 -7.23 -1.81 2.31
N LYS A 77 -6.39 -2.82 2.58
CA LYS A 77 -4.97 -2.81 2.20
C LYS A 77 -4.79 -2.78 0.69
N ILE A 78 -5.61 -3.53 -0.03
CA ILE A 78 -5.60 -3.55 -1.51
C ILE A 78 -6.08 -2.20 -2.08
N SER A 79 -7.12 -1.61 -1.50
CA SER A 79 -7.58 -0.26 -1.87
C SER A 79 -6.47 0.78 -1.69
N MET A 80 -5.67 0.68 -0.62
CA MET A 80 -4.51 1.53 -0.39
C MET A 80 -3.45 1.32 -1.49
N THR A 81 -3.15 0.07 -1.87
CA THR A 81 -2.24 -0.24 -2.99
C THR A 81 -2.71 0.39 -4.29
N ILE A 82 -3.99 0.22 -4.63
CA ILE A 82 -4.58 0.80 -5.85
C ILE A 82 -4.48 2.32 -5.83
N THR A 83 -4.72 2.95 -4.68
CA THR A 83 -4.64 4.40 -4.52
C THR A 83 -3.21 4.90 -4.73
N LEU A 84 -2.22 4.27 -4.11
CA LEU A 84 -0.80 4.61 -4.28
C LEU A 84 -0.37 4.44 -5.74
N LEU A 85 -0.72 3.31 -6.36
CA LEU A 85 -0.43 3.07 -7.77
C LEU A 85 -1.04 4.12 -8.68
N LYS A 86 -2.32 4.47 -8.48
CA LYS A 86 -2.97 5.52 -9.27
C LYS A 86 -2.29 6.87 -9.11
N ASN A 87 -1.78 7.20 -7.92
CA ASN A 87 -1.04 8.45 -7.71
C ASN A 87 0.28 8.44 -8.47
N TYR A 88 0.99 7.32 -8.49
CA TYR A 88 2.23 7.18 -9.25
C TYR A 88 2.02 7.13 -10.77
N LEU A 89 0.95 6.49 -11.24
CA LEU A 89 0.60 6.40 -12.67
C LEU A 89 0.03 7.71 -13.24
N LYS A 90 -0.51 8.60 -12.40
CA LYS A 90 -0.93 9.95 -12.82
C LYS A 90 0.25 10.84 -13.22
N ASN A 91 1.46 10.55 -12.72
CA ASN A 91 2.65 11.19 -13.24
C ASN A 91 2.99 10.54 -14.58
N ASP A 92 2.79 11.27 -15.68
CA ASP A 92 3.03 10.86 -17.09
C ASP A 92 4.47 10.38 -17.39
N LYS A 93 5.31 10.23 -16.36
CA LYS A 93 6.69 9.77 -16.43
C LYS A 93 6.84 8.25 -16.38
N CYS A 94 5.77 7.49 -16.08
CA CYS A 94 5.81 6.03 -16.14
C CYS A 94 5.90 5.57 -17.60
N SER A 95 7.13 5.41 -18.10
CA SER A 95 7.41 4.74 -19.37
C SER A 95 7.31 3.21 -19.22
N PHE A 96 7.08 2.51 -20.33
CA PHE A 96 6.82 1.06 -20.49
C PHE A 96 7.90 0.08 -19.96
N ILE A 97 8.83 0.51 -19.11
CA ILE A 97 10.08 -0.21 -18.87
C ILE A 97 9.88 -1.46 -17.97
N ASP A 98 9.19 -1.33 -16.83
CA ASP A 98 8.69 -2.44 -16.00
C ASP A 98 7.81 -1.89 -14.86
N LEU A 99 6.60 -2.41 -14.69
CA LEU A 99 5.68 -2.00 -13.60
C LEU A 99 5.85 -2.82 -12.32
N ARG A 100 6.55 -3.96 -12.39
CA ARG A 100 6.70 -4.88 -11.25
C ARG A 100 7.38 -4.25 -10.04
N PRO A 101 8.48 -3.48 -10.18
CA PRO A 101 9.12 -2.83 -9.04
C PRO A 101 8.19 -1.83 -8.32
N LEU A 102 7.40 -1.08 -9.10
CA LEU A 102 6.44 -0.11 -8.57
C LEU A 102 5.28 -0.82 -7.85
N VAL A 103 4.76 -1.90 -8.43
CA VAL A 103 3.71 -2.72 -7.79
C VAL A 103 4.24 -3.37 -6.51
N GLU A 104 5.46 -3.90 -6.53
CA GLU A 104 6.11 -4.46 -5.34
C GLU A 104 6.25 -3.41 -4.24
N PHE A 105 6.74 -2.21 -4.58
CA PHE A 105 6.89 -1.11 -3.64
C PHE A 105 5.55 -0.68 -3.02
N THR A 106 4.52 -0.46 -3.84
CA THR A 106 3.20 -0.01 -3.37
C THR A 106 2.51 -1.07 -2.51
N LEU A 107 2.62 -2.35 -2.87
CA LEU A 107 2.13 -3.45 -2.05
C LEU A 107 2.89 -3.52 -0.72
N LEU A 108 4.22 -3.44 -0.73
CA LEU A 108 5.01 -3.49 0.50
C LEU A 108 4.50 -2.47 1.50
N TRP A 109 4.37 -1.21 1.07
CA TRP A 109 3.94 -0.10 1.92
C TRP A 109 2.48 -0.19 2.35
N SER A 110 1.60 -0.77 1.54
CA SER A 110 0.20 -0.98 1.91
C SER A 110 0.01 -2.09 2.96
N PHE A 111 0.97 -3.01 3.08
CA PHE A 111 0.86 -4.15 3.99
C PHE A 111 1.73 -3.99 5.24
N ILE A 112 2.99 -3.58 5.10
CA ILE A 112 3.96 -3.53 6.22
C ILE A 112 3.61 -2.49 7.28
N THR A 113 2.91 -1.43 6.90
CA THR A 113 2.47 -0.34 7.78
C THR A 113 1.48 -0.81 8.84
N HIS A 114 0.83 -1.95 8.61
CA HIS A 114 -0.16 -2.53 9.51
C HIS A 114 0.36 -3.74 10.28
N ILE A 115 1.58 -4.20 10.01
CA ILE A 115 2.19 -5.37 10.66
C ILE A 115 2.79 -4.95 12.00
N HIS A 116 2.53 -5.74 13.04
CA HIS A 116 3.12 -5.51 14.36
C HIS A 116 4.64 -5.64 14.31
N LEU A 117 5.34 -4.82 15.11
CA LEU A 117 6.82 -4.76 15.11
C LEU A 117 7.48 -6.13 15.33
N ASP A 118 6.90 -6.96 16.20
CA ASP A 118 7.42 -8.31 16.51
C ASP A 118 7.37 -9.25 15.31
N TYR A 119 6.40 -9.08 14.41
CA TYR A 119 6.25 -9.90 13.20
C TYR A 119 6.90 -9.28 11.97
N ARG A 120 7.47 -8.07 12.08
CA ARG A 120 8.05 -7.34 10.95
C ARG A 120 9.20 -8.11 10.32
N LYS A 121 10.15 -8.62 11.12
CA LYS A 121 11.27 -9.43 10.61
C LYS A 121 10.81 -10.70 9.87
N GLN A 122 9.78 -11.36 10.39
CA GLN A 122 9.22 -12.55 9.75
C GLN A 122 8.61 -12.19 8.39
N PHE A 123 7.87 -11.08 8.34
CA PHE A 123 7.31 -10.58 7.09
C PHE A 123 8.40 -10.14 6.10
N GLU A 124 9.45 -9.46 6.55
CA GLU A 124 10.56 -9.06 5.67
C GLU A 124 11.26 -10.28 5.05
N ASN A 125 11.50 -11.33 5.84
CA ASN A 125 12.07 -12.58 5.33
C ASN A 125 11.12 -13.27 4.34
N TRP A 126 9.83 -13.33 4.66
CA TRP A 126 8.82 -13.86 3.74
C TRP A 126 8.77 -13.05 2.44
N TRP A 127 8.83 -11.72 2.52
CA TRP A 127 8.80 -10.83 1.37
C TRP A 127 9.96 -11.13 0.42
N ARG A 128 11.19 -11.20 0.93
CA ARG A 128 12.39 -11.49 0.13
C ARG A 128 12.38 -12.84 -0.56
N ASN A 129 11.67 -13.82 0.01
CA ASN A 129 11.53 -15.14 -0.60
C ASN A 129 10.54 -15.15 -1.78
N ASN A 130 9.63 -14.17 -1.86
CA ASN A 130 8.57 -14.11 -2.86
C ASN A 130 8.77 -13.01 -3.90
N PHE A 131 9.54 -11.99 -3.54
CA PHE A 131 9.75 -10.78 -4.32
C PHE A 131 11.24 -10.40 -4.31
N HIS A 132 11.73 -9.85 -5.42
CA HIS A 132 13.18 -9.74 -5.68
C HIS A 132 13.62 -8.38 -6.22
N HIS A 133 12.71 -7.44 -6.48
CA HIS A 133 13.11 -6.16 -7.07
C HIS A 133 13.73 -5.23 -6.01
N ILE A 134 13.33 -5.34 -4.74
CA ILE A 134 13.91 -4.56 -3.64
C ILE A 134 15.30 -5.14 -3.26
N PRO A 135 16.36 -4.30 -3.17
CA PRO A 135 17.69 -4.76 -2.80
C PRO A 135 17.79 -5.45 -1.41
N ASN A 136 18.75 -6.37 -1.28
CA ASN A 136 18.90 -7.26 -0.12
C ASN A 136 19.91 -6.81 0.94
N ASP A 137 20.58 -5.68 0.74
CA ASP A 137 21.66 -5.16 1.59
C ASP A 137 21.16 -4.43 2.86
N LYS A 138 19.94 -3.88 2.84
CA LYS A 138 19.29 -3.22 4.00
C LYS A 138 17.85 -3.68 4.16
N SER A 139 17.15 -3.27 5.23
CA SER A 139 15.73 -3.65 5.43
C SER A 139 14.90 -3.22 4.22
N ILE A 140 13.89 -4.01 3.85
CA ILE A 140 13.01 -3.67 2.71
C ILE A 140 12.29 -2.33 2.92
N THR A 141 12.16 -1.86 4.16
CA THR A 141 11.55 -0.55 4.47
C THR A 141 12.49 0.63 4.34
N ASP A 142 13.79 0.38 4.16
CA ASP A 142 14.79 1.45 3.98
C ASP A 142 14.84 1.95 2.54
N TRP A 143 14.13 1.28 1.62
CA TRP A 143 14.11 1.58 0.20
C TRP A 143 12.86 2.37 -0.23
N MET A 144 13.08 3.35 -1.09
CA MET A 144 12.09 4.08 -1.87
C MET A 144 12.21 3.66 -3.33
N TYR A 145 11.09 3.49 -4.02
CA TYR A 145 11.12 3.39 -5.48
C TYR A 145 11.11 4.79 -6.11
N ASP A 146 12.21 5.15 -6.77
CA ASP A 146 12.33 6.37 -7.54
C ASP A 146 11.75 6.15 -8.95
N ILE A 147 10.66 6.85 -9.24
CA ILE A 147 9.92 6.74 -10.51
C ILE A 147 10.66 7.44 -11.64
N ASP A 148 11.41 8.50 -11.34
CA ASP A 148 12.10 9.29 -12.37
C ASP A 148 13.25 8.47 -12.96
N TYR A 149 13.90 7.65 -12.14
CA TYR A 149 15.03 6.81 -12.53
C TYR A 149 14.72 5.31 -12.58
N HIS A 150 13.48 4.91 -12.30
CA HIS A 150 13.03 3.52 -12.28
C HIS A 150 13.92 2.59 -11.43
N GLN A 151 14.34 3.05 -10.25
CA GLN A 151 15.28 2.32 -9.39
C GLN A 151 14.95 2.46 -7.91
N PHE A 152 15.37 1.49 -7.11
CA PHE A 152 15.31 1.60 -5.65
C PHE A 152 16.47 2.44 -5.13
N VAL A 153 16.14 3.47 -4.35
CA VAL A 153 17.11 4.33 -3.65
C VAL A 153 16.83 4.27 -2.15
N LEU A 154 17.82 4.59 -1.33
CA LEU A 154 17.61 4.62 0.12
C LEU A 154 16.85 5.87 0.53
N TRP A 155 15.90 5.72 1.45
CA TRP A 155 15.23 6.86 2.09
C TRP A 155 16.23 7.81 2.74
N SER A 156 17.37 7.33 3.23
CA SER A 156 18.42 8.18 3.79
C SER A 156 18.98 9.18 2.79
N ASP A 157 18.99 8.81 1.52
CA ASP A 157 19.66 9.56 0.46
C ASP A 157 18.71 10.60 -0.15
N THR A 158 17.40 10.51 0.16
CA THR A 158 16.36 11.45 -0.28
C THR A 158 16.07 12.55 0.75
N ILE A 159 16.63 12.47 1.96
CA ILE A 159 16.40 13.46 3.02
C ILE A 159 17.23 14.71 2.74
N PRO A 160 16.61 15.89 2.56
CA PRO A 160 17.37 17.13 2.47
C PRO A 160 18.10 17.40 3.79
N ALA A 161 19.37 17.82 3.71
CA ALA A 161 20.19 18.10 4.87
C ALA A 161 19.52 19.15 5.78
N PHE A 162 19.18 18.75 7.01
CA PHE A 162 18.63 19.66 7.99
C PHE A 162 19.73 20.61 8.47
N ASN A 163 19.62 21.90 8.14
CA ASN A 163 20.55 22.93 8.58
C ASN A 163 19.84 23.85 9.59
N PRO A 164 19.85 23.54 10.89
CA PRO A 164 19.26 24.43 11.88
C PRO A 164 20.09 25.71 11.95
N LEU A 165 19.44 26.86 11.86
CA LEU A 165 20.09 28.14 12.16
C LEU A 165 20.62 28.08 13.59
N SER A 166 21.95 28.08 13.72
CA SER A 166 22.64 28.13 15.01
C SER A 166 22.02 29.24 15.87
N HIS A 167 21.61 28.90 17.09
CA HIS A 167 21.09 29.82 18.13
C HIS A 167 19.61 30.20 18.11
N GLN A 168 18.77 29.59 17.27
CA GLN A 168 17.32 29.60 17.48
C GLN A 168 16.92 28.23 18.05
N GLY A 169 16.33 28.20 19.26
CA GLY A 169 15.84 26.96 19.85
C GLY A 169 14.91 26.20 18.89
N ILE A 170 14.74 24.89 19.06
CA ILE A 170 13.89 24.08 18.20
C ILE A 170 12.44 24.61 18.33
N PRO A 171 11.85 25.17 17.26
CA PRO A 171 10.45 25.61 17.29
C PRO A 171 9.53 24.38 17.46
N ASN A 172 8.45 24.52 18.24
CA ASN A 172 7.53 23.42 18.56
C ASN A 172 6.87 22.73 17.33
N ASN A 173 7.01 23.31 16.14
CA ASN A 173 6.43 22.80 14.89
C ASN A 173 7.49 22.29 13.88
N ILE A 174 8.76 22.15 14.26
CA ILE A 174 9.77 21.55 13.38
C ILE A 174 9.81 20.05 13.60
N PHE A 175 9.35 19.30 12.59
CA PHE A 175 9.63 17.88 12.46
C PHE A 175 10.97 17.71 11.74
N VAL A 176 11.92 17.01 12.35
CA VAL A 176 13.16 16.64 11.67
C VAL A 176 12.84 15.42 10.79
N HIS A 177 12.96 15.59 9.48
CA HIS A 177 12.78 14.49 8.54
C HIS A 177 13.91 13.47 8.73
N THR A 178 13.57 12.33 9.31
CA THR A 178 14.34 11.07 9.29
C THR A 178 13.84 10.18 8.15
N ALA A 179 14.60 9.13 7.80
CA ALA A 179 14.20 8.16 6.78
C ALA A 179 12.81 7.58 7.05
N TYR A 180 12.53 7.29 8.32
CA TYR A 180 11.23 6.81 8.77
C TYR A 180 10.10 7.83 8.57
N THR A 181 10.31 9.09 8.97
CA THR A 181 9.28 10.13 8.78
C THR A 181 9.07 10.51 7.32
N MET A 182 10.12 10.40 6.49
CA MET A 182 10.00 10.61 5.05
C MET A 182 9.13 9.51 4.46
N ALA A 183 9.43 8.25 4.78
CA ALA A 183 8.64 7.12 4.32
C ALA A 183 7.17 7.17 4.79
N LEU A 184 6.91 7.64 6.03
CA LEU A 184 5.54 7.89 6.50
C LEU A 184 4.84 9.03 5.75
N SER A 185 5.55 10.11 5.40
CA SER A 185 4.95 11.23 4.65
C SER A 185 4.55 10.86 3.21
N HIS A 186 5.06 9.74 2.69
CA HIS A 186 4.73 9.20 1.38
C HIS A 186 3.45 8.36 1.34
N LEU A 187 2.86 8.05 2.50
CA LEU A 187 1.62 7.28 2.66
C LEU A 187 0.39 8.21 2.74
#